data_AF-A0A7S3H8U7-F1
#
_entry.id   AF-A0A7S3H8U7-F1
#
_cell.length_a   1.000
_cell.length_b   1.000
_cell.length_c   1.000
_cell.angle_alpha   90.00
_cell.angle_beta   90.00
_cell.angle_gamma   90.00
#
_symmetry.space_group_name_H-M   'P 1'
#
loop_
_entity.id
_entity.type
_entity.pdbx_description
1 polymer ?
#
loop_
_entity_poly.entity_id
_entity_poly.type
_entity_poly.pdbx_seq_one_letter_code
_entity_poly.pdbx_strand_id
1 'polypeptide(L)'
;WWTYEYCYPRQLTQFHMNGNGKKRDPEHALGTMSGSTAPTEANAVEMTIVRLKPSISPRERRAPPSNHRTLRQRLGGGTVCDQTNRPRATSMHFQCPLNWQSRPETRIISISEGSLCEYDVMIHTTLLCGHEKFLPTMPKGKETIQCLAEPEGA
;
A
#
# COMPACT_ATOMS: atom_id res chain seq x y z
N TRP A 1 0.69 0.37 -20.50
CA TRP A 1 0.70 0.66 -19.06
C TRP A 1 -0.19 -0.36 -18.34
N TRP A 2 0.10 -0.72 -17.09
CA TRP A 2 -0.64 -1.74 -16.33
C TRP A 2 -1.80 -1.14 -15.52
N THR A 3 -2.92 -1.86 -15.46
CA THR A 3 -4.08 -1.58 -14.60
C THR A 3 -4.12 -2.59 -13.47
N TYR A 4 -4.61 -2.17 -12.30
CA TYR A 4 -4.71 -3.01 -11.12
C TYR A 4 -6.11 -2.97 -10.54
N GLU A 5 -6.61 -4.12 -10.11
CA GLU A 5 -7.90 -4.28 -9.43
C GLU A 5 -7.72 -5.10 -8.17
N TYR A 6 -8.21 -4.57 -7.06
CA TYR A 6 -8.22 -5.29 -5.78
C TYR A 6 -9.67 -5.56 -5.35
N CYS A 7 -10.04 -6.83 -5.31
CA CYS A 7 -11.33 -7.30 -4.83
C CYS A 7 -11.17 -7.82 -3.40
N TYR A 8 -11.43 -6.98 -2.40
CA TYR A 8 -11.27 -7.35 -0.99
C TYR A 8 -12.22 -8.49 -0.56
N PRO A 9 -11.76 -9.47 0.25
CA PRO A 9 -10.37 -9.79 0.58
C PRO A 9 -9.75 -10.79 -0.41
N ARG A 10 -10.45 -11.13 -1.51
CA ARG A 10 -10.19 -12.28 -2.39
C ARG A 10 -8.88 -12.24 -3.15
N GLN A 11 -8.64 -11.23 -3.99
CA GLN A 11 -7.50 -11.25 -4.91
C GLN A 11 -7.08 -9.86 -5.39
N LEU A 12 -5.80 -9.74 -5.70
CA LEU A 12 -5.23 -8.62 -6.45
C LEU A 12 -4.90 -9.09 -7.86
N THR A 13 -5.30 -8.29 -8.85
CA THR A 13 -5.13 -8.60 -10.26
C THR A 13 -4.41 -7.46 -10.98
N GLN A 14 -3.53 -7.82 -11.91
CA GLN A 14 -2.93 -6.93 -12.90
C GLN A 14 -3.38 -7.31 -14.32
N PHE A 15 -3.74 -6.32 -15.14
CA PHE A 15 -4.16 -6.52 -16.54
C PHE A 15 -3.93 -5.25 -17.38
N HIS A 16 -4.09 -5.37 -18.70
CA HIS A 16 -4.14 -4.20 -19.59
C HIS A 16 -5.60 -3.84 -19.90
N MET A 17 -5.91 -2.53 -19.96
CA MET A 17 -7.23 -2.06 -20.35
C MET A 17 -7.21 -1.56 -21.79
N ASN A 18 -8.15 -2.03 -22.61
CA ASN A 18 -8.34 -1.55 -23.98
C ASN A 18 -9.01 -0.17 -23.99
N GLY A 19 -8.91 0.55 -25.12
CA GLY A 19 -9.53 1.87 -25.28
C GLY A 19 -11.07 1.87 -25.13
N ASN A 20 -11.71 0.71 -25.23
CA ASN A 20 -13.15 0.51 -25.00
C ASN A 20 -13.51 0.17 -23.55
N GLY A 21 -12.55 0.23 -22.62
CA GLY A 21 -12.75 -0.08 -21.20
C GLY A 21 -12.79 -1.58 -20.85
N LYS A 22 -12.61 -2.49 -21.81
CA LYS A 22 -12.56 -3.93 -21.54
C LYS A 22 -11.16 -4.37 -21.10
N LYS A 23 -11.10 -5.30 -20.14
CA LYS A 23 -9.86 -6.00 -19.75
C LYS A 23 -9.32 -6.78 -20.94
N ARG A 24 -8.01 -6.74 -21.15
CA ARG A 24 -7.28 -7.47 -22.20
C ARG A 24 -6.46 -8.58 -21.56
N ASP A 25 -6.54 -9.77 -22.14
CA ASP A 25 -5.69 -10.90 -21.76
C ASP A 25 -4.21 -10.68 -22.14
N PRO A 26 -3.26 -11.28 -21.38
CA PRO A 26 -3.50 -12.08 -20.18
C PRO A 26 -3.77 -11.22 -18.94
N GLU A 27 -4.68 -11.72 -18.09
CA GLU A 27 -4.86 -11.26 -16.71
C GLU A 27 -3.91 -12.02 -15.77
N HIS A 28 -3.25 -11.32 -14.84
CA HIS A 28 -2.34 -11.90 -13.86
C HIS A 28 -2.85 -11.69 -12.43
N ALA A 29 -3.16 -12.78 -11.73
CA ALA A 29 -3.41 -12.73 -10.30
C ALA A 29 -2.07 -12.53 -9.56
N LEU A 30 -1.92 -11.41 -8.87
CA LEU A 30 -0.72 -11.09 -8.08
C LEU A 30 -0.75 -11.70 -6.68
N GLY A 31 -1.88 -12.31 -6.32
CA GLY A 31 -2.09 -13.03 -5.09
C GLY A 31 -3.58 -13.26 -4.84
N THR A 32 -3.88 -14.34 -4.13
CA THR A 32 -5.23 -14.73 -3.73
C THR A 32 -5.27 -15.03 -2.24
N MET A 33 -6.47 -14.96 -1.66
CA MET A 33 -6.71 -15.29 -0.26
C MET A 33 -6.69 -16.80 -0.01
N SER A 34 -7.12 -17.61 -0.99
CA SER A 34 -7.06 -19.08 -0.90
C SER A 34 -5.63 -19.64 -0.93
N GLY A 35 -4.67 -18.87 -1.47
CA GLY A 35 -3.26 -19.24 -1.54
C GLY A 35 -2.43 -18.80 -0.32
N SER A 36 -2.96 -17.95 0.55
CA SER A 36 -2.48 -17.81 1.94
C SER A 36 -3.24 -18.84 2.80
N THR A 37 -2.67 -19.27 3.93
CA THR A 37 -3.25 -20.29 4.82
C THR A 37 -4.76 -20.08 4.98
N ALA A 38 -5.54 -20.92 4.30
CA ALA A 38 -6.98 -20.73 4.18
C ALA A 38 -7.58 -20.71 5.60
N PRO A 39 -8.26 -19.62 5.98
CA PRO A 39 -8.88 -19.54 7.30
C PRO A 39 -9.99 -20.58 7.41
N THR A 40 -10.12 -21.16 8.60
CA THR A 40 -11.13 -22.17 8.94
C THR A 40 -12.57 -21.64 8.92
N GLU A 41 -12.75 -20.32 8.81
CA GLU A 41 -14.04 -19.63 8.81
C GLU A 41 -14.22 -18.75 7.55
N ALA A 42 -15.46 -18.68 7.05
CA ALA A 42 -15.82 -17.79 5.95
C ALA A 42 -15.56 -16.32 6.33
N ASN A 43 -14.71 -15.64 5.56
CA ASN A 43 -14.29 -14.24 5.75
C ASN A 43 -13.32 -13.96 6.91
N ALA A 44 -12.76 -14.96 7.59
CA ALA A 44 -11.62 -14.67 8.46
C ALA A 44 -10.44 -14.22 7.59
N VAL A 45 -9.85 -13.07 7.85
CA VAL A 45 -8.66 -12.59 7.14
C VAL A 45 -7.61 -12.32 8.20
N GLU A 46 -6.53 -13.09 8.18
CA GLU A 46 -5.43 -12.84 9.11
C GLU A 46 -4.71 -11.55 8.71
N MET A 47 -4.77 -10.58 9.61
CA MET A 47 -4.13 -9.27 9.43
C MET A 47 -3.30 -8.91 10.64
N THR A 48 -2.14 -8.32 10.40
CA THR A 48 -1.19 -7.95 11.47
C THR A 48 -0.92 -6.45 11.46
N ILE A 49 -0.84 -5.84 12.64
CA ILE A 49 -0.44 -4.43 12.75
C ILE A 49 1.08 -4.35 12.65
N VAL A 50 1.56 -3.62 11.66
CA VAL A 50 2.99 -3.40 11.41
C VAL A 50 3.31 -1.91 11.38
N ARG A 51 4.61 -1.58 11.45
CA ARG A 51 5.14 -0.26 11.11
C ARG A 51 6.00 -0.42 9.87
N LEU A 52 5.67 0.32 8.82
CA LEU A 52 6.46 0.31 7.60
C LEU A 52 7.75 1.10 7.83
N LYS A 53 8.86 0.54 7.38
CA LYS A 53 10.12 1.28 7.35
C LYS A 53 10.02 2.32 6.23
N PRO A 54 10.60 3.53 6.39
CA PRO A 54 10.67 4.50 5.31
C PRO A 54 11.29 3.83 4.09
N SER A 55 10.67 4.03 2.92
CA SER A 55 11.17 3.46 1.68
C SER A 55 12.60 3.98 1.40
N ILE A 56 13.40 3.15 0.73
CA ILE A 56 14.80 3.42 0.37
C ILE A 56 14.90 4.56 -0.69
N SER A 57 13.77 5.02 -1.23
CA SER A 57 13.75 6.06 -2.25
C SER A 57 14.37 7.36 -1.70
N PRO A 58 15.26 8.04 -2.46
CA PRO A 58 15.89 9.29 -2.01
C PRO A 58 14.90 10.42 -1.67
N ARG A 59 13.67 10.33 -2.17
CA ARG A 59 12.57 11.27 -1.87
C ARG A 59 11.93 10.97 -0.51
N GLU A 60 11.75 9.71 -0.15
CA GLU A 60 11.15 9.30 1.13
C GLU A 60 12.14 9.30 2.30
N ARG A 61 13.45 9.20 2.05
CA ARG A 61 14.47 9.36 3.11
C ARG A 61 14.45 10.73 3.81
N ARG A 62 13.92 11.76 3.15
CA ARG A 62 13.78 13.11 3.73
C ARG A 62 12.51 13.28 4.54
N ALA A 63 11.54 12.38 4.38
CA ALA A 63 10.34 12.39 5.20
C ALA A 63 10.70 11.83 6.58
N PRO A 64 10.25 12.47 7.68
CA PRO A 64 10.36 11.89 9.01
C PRO A 64 9.81 10.47 9.00
N PRO A 65 10.41 9.51 9.73
CA PRO A 65 9.88 8.17 9.81
C PRO A 65 8.42 8.22 10.26
N SER A 66 7.54 7.70 9.40
CA SER A 66 6.12 7.71 9.69
C SER A 66 5.82 6.71 10.81
N ASN A 67 5.35 7.21 11.96
CA ASN A 67 4.85 6.37 13.06
C ASN A 67 3.46 5.78 12.77
N HIS A 68 2.97 5.96 11.53
CA HIS A 68 1.65 5.55 11.10
C HIS A 68 1.56 4.02 11.07
N ARG A 69 0.66 3.49 11.90
CA ARG A 69 0.43 2.05 11.96
C ARG A 69 -0.29 1.60 10.71
N THR A 70 0.15 0.46 10.20
CA THR A 70 -0.35 -0.15 8.98
C THR A 70 -0.96 -1.49 9.30
N LEU A 71 -2.13 -1.79 8.76
CA LEU A 71 -2.68 -3.14 8.80
C LEU A 71 -2.16 -3.90 7.58
N ARG A 72 -1.53 -5.05 7.80
CA ARG A 72 -0.91 -5.86 6.74
C ARG A 72 -1.66 -7.17 6.54
N GLN A 73 -1.99 -7.47 5.29
CA GLN A 73 -2.55 -8.73 4.82
C GLN A 73 -1.62 -9.34 3.78
N ARG A 74 -1.45 -10.66 3.78
CA ARG A 74 -0.69 -11.37 2.74
C ARG A 74 -1.63 -12.13 1.81
N LEU A 75 -1.43 -11.96 0.51
CA LEU A 75 -2.07 -12.73 -0.55
C LEU A 75 -1.02 -13.61 -1.24
N GLY A 76 -1.35 -14.87 -1.48
CA GLY A 76 -0.44 -15.86 -2.07
C GLY A 76 -1.09 -16.68 -3.18
N GLY A 77 -0.34 -17.59 -3.80
CA GLY A 77 -0.91 -18.49 -4.81
C GLY A 77 -1.48 -17.77 -6.04
N GLY A 78 -0.87 -16.66 -6.46
CA GLY A 78 -1.22 -15.98 -7.70
C GLY A 78 -0.81 -16.78 -8.96
N THR A 79 -0.93 -16.16 -10.12
CA THR A 79 -0.47 -16.75 -11.38
C THR A 79 1.02 -17.05 -11.31
N VAL A 80 1.44 -18.19 -11.86
CA VAL A 80 2.85 -18.61 -11.87
C VAL A 80 3.68 -17.59 -12.64
N CYS A 81 4.75 -17.14 -12.00
CA CYS A 81 5.75 -16.25 -12.58
C CYS A 81 6.62 -17.03 -13.56
N ASP A 82 6.72 -16.56 -14.79
CA ASP A 82 7.57 -17.12 -15.84
C ASP A 82 9.06 -17.04 -15.49
N GLN A 83 9.48 -16.00 -14.79
CA GLN A 83 10.90 -15.77 -14.45
C GLN A 83 11.37 -16.58 -13.24
N THR A 84 10.54 -16.72 -12.21
CA THR A 84 10.91 -17.43 -10.97
C THR A 84 10.32 -18.83 -10.87
N ASN A 85 9.39 -19.17 -11.76
CA ASN A 85 8.57 -20.38 -11.72
C ASN A 85 7.84 -20.59 -10.38
N ARG A 86 7.54 -19.50 -9.66
CA ARG A 86 6.81 -19.49 -8.38
C ARG A 86 5.50 -18.72 -8.51
N PRO A 87 4.45 -19.07 -7.75
CA PRO A 87 3.23 -18.27 -7.71
C PRO A 87 3.52 -16.86 -7.23
N ARG A 88 2.96 -15.85 -7.90
CA ARG A 88 3.03 -14.45 -7.45
C ARG A 88 2.39 -14.29 -6.07
N ALA A 89 2.95 -13.39 -5.28
CA ALA A 89 2.46 -13.08 -3.94
C ALA A 89 2.48 -11.57 -3.69
N THR A 90 1.59 -11.09 -2.82
CA THR A 90 1.47 -9.67 -2.51
C THR A 90 1.32 -9.43 -1.01
N SER A 91 2.02 -8.42 -0.50
CA SER A 91 1.80 -7.81 0.82
C SER A 91 0.94 -6.55 0.67
N MET A 92 -0.32 -6.65 1.09
CA MET A 92 -1.28 -5.55 1.11
C MET A 92 -1.12 -4.75 2.40
N HIS A 93 -0.95 -3.43 2.28
CA HIS A 93 -0.75 -2.51 3.38
C HIS A 93 -1.87 -1.48 3.40
N PHE A 94 -2.65 -1.43 4.48
CA PHE A 94 -3.78 -0.52 4.64
C PHE A 94 -3.45 0.57 5.66
N GLN A 95 -3.75 1.82 5.29
CA GLN A 95 -3.53 3.01 6.12
C GLN A 95 -4.75 3.96 6.07
N CYS A 96 -4.97 4.70 7.16
CA CYS A 96 -5.94 5.81 7.18
C CYS A 96 -5.32 7.05 6.51
N PRO A 97 -5.92 7.63 5.45
CA PRO A 97 -5.34 8.79 4.77
C PRO A 97 -5.24 10.03 5.68
N LEU A 98 -4.20 10.86 5.49
CA LEU A 98 -4.01 12.12 6.26
C LEU A 98 -5.21 13.07 6.19
N ASN A 99 -5.88 13.10 5.04
CA ASN A 99 -7.02 13.96 4.75
C ASN A 99 -8.36 13.22 4.86
N TRP A 100 -8.44 12.15 5.66
CA TRP A 100 -9.64 11.29 5.76
C TRP A 100 -10.93 12.04 6.12
N GLN A 101 -10.83 13.14 6.89
CA GLN A 101 -11.99 13.96 7.29
C GLN A 101 -12.54 14.79 6.13
N SER A 102 -11.69 15.28 5.23
CA SER A 102 -12.10 16.15 4.12
C SER A 102 -12.30 15.41 2.80
N ARG A 103 -11.67 14.24 2.62
CA ARG A 103 -11.81 13.39 1.43
C ARG A 103 -11.86 11.91 1.84
N PRO A 104 -13.03 11.39 2.21
CA PRO A 104 -13.17 10.00 2.57
C PRO A 104 -13.19 9.11 1.32
N GLU A 105 -12.00 8.68 0.88
CA GLU A 105 -11.86 7.77 -0.26
C GLU A 105 -11.08 6.50 0.11
N THR A 106 -11.42 5.38 -0.53
CA THR A 106 -10.62 4.15 -0.50
C THR A 106 -10.01 3.92 -1.87
N ARG A 107 -8.68 3.85 -1.96
CA ARG A 107 -7.98 3.62 -3.24
C ARG A 107 -6.59 3.05 -3.05
N ILE A 108 -6.08 2.43 -4.11
CA ILE A 108 -4.68 2.05 -4.24
C ILE A 108 -3.84 3.33 -4.41
N ILE A 109 -2.80 3.46 -3.59
CA ILE A 109 -1.88 4.60 -3.56
C ILE A 109 -0.61 4.28 -4.31
N SER A 110 -0.06 3.10 -4.07
CA SER A 110 1.14 2.63 -4.74
C SER A 110 1.12 1.12 -4.87
N ILE A 111 1.81 0.67 -5.90
CA ILE A 111 2.15 -0.72 -6.14
C ILE A 111 3.60 -0.75 -6.59
N SER A 112 4.40 -1.57 -5.93
CA SER A 112 5.80 -1.80 -6.27
C SER A 112 6.12 -3.28 -6.23
N GLU A 113 6.90 -3.73 -7.19
CA GLU A 113 7.50 -5.06 -7.17
C GLU A 113 8.80 -4.97 -6.36
N GLY A 114 8.75 -5.40 -5.10
CA GLY A 114 9.88 -5.28 -4.18
C GLY A 114 10.97 -6.30 -4.47
N SER A 115 10.54 -7.53 -4.78
CA SER A 115 11.37 -8.59 -5.33
C SER A 115 10.64 -9.18 -6.54
N LEU A 116 11.35 -9.92 -7.40
CA LEU A 116 10.76 -10.43 -8.64
C LEU A 116 9.54 -11.31 -8.34
N CYS A 117 8.37 -10.92 -8.88
CA CYS A 117 7.07 -11.52 -8.66
C CYS A 117 6.53 -11.47 -7.22
N GLU A 118 7.09 -10.61 -6.36
CA GLU A 118 6.54 -10.25 -5.05
C GLU A 118 6.22 -8.75 -4.97
N TYR A 119 4.97 -8.44 -4.66
CA TYR A 119 4.44 -7.09 -4.71
C TYR A 119 4.17 -6.52 -3.32
N ASP A 120 4.40 -5.23 -3.18
CA ASP A 120 3.98 -4.41 -2.05
C ASP A 120 2.95 -3.40 -2.54
N VAL A 121 1.77 -3.40 -1.93
CA VAL A 121 0.66 -2.53 -2.32
C VAL A 121 0.23 -1.69 -1.13
N MET A 122 0.17 -0.37 -1.31
CA MET A 122 -0.37 0.56 -0.34
C MET A 122 -1.80 0.96 -0.71
N ILE A 123 -2.73 0.80 0.22
CA ILE A 123 -4.12 1.22 0.11
C ILE A 123 -4.41 2.22 1.21
N HIS A 124 -4.95 3.38 0.83
CA HIS A 124 -5.63 4.23 1.79
C HIS A 124 -7.10 3.81 1.88
N THR A 125 -7.61 3.70 3.10
CA THR A 125 -9.02 3.44 3.35
C THR A 125 -9.48 4.15 4.62
N THR A 126 -10.67 4.75 4.56
CA THR A 126 -11.29 5.38 5.72
C THR A 126 -11.82 4.41 6.75
N LEU A 127 -11.95 3.12 6.40
CA LEU A 127 -12.41 2.07 7.31
C LEU A 127 -11.51 1.94 8.56
N LEU A 128 -10.22 2.25 8.43
CA LEU A 128 -9.29 2.24 9.56
C LEU A 128 -9.34 3.51 10.42
N CYS A 129 -9.88 4.61 9.90
CA CYS A 129 -9.86 5.91 10.58
C CYS A 129 -10.80 5.98 11.79
N GLY A 130 -11.72 5.02 11.95
CA GLY A 130 -12.56 4.92 13.14
C GLY A 130 -11.81 4.47 14.40
N HIS A 131 -10.57 3.99 14.28
CA HIS A 131 -9.80 3.48 15.41
C HIS A 131 -8.52 4.31 15.62
N GLU A 132 -8.37 4.87 16.83
CA GLU A 132 -7.32 5.84 17.19
C GLU A 132 -5.89 5.40 16.83
N LYS A 133 -5.55 4.13 17.04
CA LYS A 133 -4.23 3.56 16.69
C LYS A 133 -3.85 3.70 15.21
N PHE A 134 -4.80 3.77 14.29
CA PHE A 134 -4.54 3.88 12.85
C PHE A 134 -4.65 5.31 12.34
N LEU A 135 -5.08 6.26 13.17
CA LEU A 135 -5.08 7.66 12.81
C LEU A 135 -3.64 8.10 12.49
N PRO A 136 -3.43 8.79 11.36
CA PRO A 136 -2.12 9.29 11.02
C PRO A 136 -1.72 10.36 12.03
N THR A 137 -0.45 10.35 12.45
CA THR A 137 0.13 11.50 13.15
C THR A 137 0.11 12.68 12.18
N MET A 138 -0.72 13.67 12.48
CA MET A 138 -0.71 14.93 11.74
C MET A 138 0.69 15.52 11.83
N PRO A 139 1.28 15.98 10.71
CA PRO A 139 2.55 16.68 10.78
C PRO A 139 2.39 17.82 11.78
N LYS A 140 3.25 17.85 12.82
CA LYS A 140 3.35 19.01 13.69
C LYS A 140 3.51 20.23 12.76
N GLY A 141 2.72 21.29 13.01
CA GLY A 141 2.73 22.48 12.16
C GLY A 141 4.17 22.93 11.87
N LYS A 142 4.41 23.47 10.68
CA LYS A 142 5.74 23.91 10.25
C LYS A 142 6.40 24.67 11.41
N GLU A 143 7.48 24.12 11.96
CA GLU A 143 8.30 24.90 12.88
C GLU A 143 8.85 26.08 12.08
N THR A 144 8.44 27.29 12.43
CA THR A 144 8.91 28.50 11.78
C THR A 144 10.35 28.71 12.20
N ILE A 145 11.29 28.38 11.31
CA ILE A 145 12.70 28.74 11.50
C ILE A 145 12.83 30.23 11.21
N GLN A 146 13.12 31.01 12.24
CA GLN A 146 13.48 32.41 12.08
C GLN A 146 14.97 32.49 11.74
N CYS A 147 15.26 32.79 10.47
CA CYS A 147 16.62 33.11 10.04
C CYS A 147 16.92 34.57 10.40
N LEU A 148 18.04 34.81 11.06
CA LEU A 148 18.59 36.16 11.24
C LEU A 148 19.66 36.38 10.16
N ALA A 149 19.66 37.56 9.54
CA ALA A 149 20.73 37.94 8.64
C ALA A 149 22.03 38.08 9.43
N GLU A 150 23.12 37.56 8.87
CA GLU A 150 24.45 37.78 9.43
C GLU A 150 24.81 39.27 9.27
N PRO A 151 25.31 39.95 10.30
CA PRO A 151 25.65 41.37 10.20
C PRO A 151 26.73 41.58 9.15
N GLU A 152 26.48 42.49 8.20
CA GLU A 152 27.47 42.89 7.20
C GLU A 152 28.65 43.58 7.90
N GLY A 153 29.81 42.90 7.99
CA GLY A 153 31.08 43.51 8.36
C GLY A 153 31.83 42.88 9.54
N ALA A 154 32.23 41.61 9.41
CA ALA A 154 33.35 41.04 10.17
C ALA A 154 34.61 41.00 9.29
#